data_AF-A0A842P152-F1
#
_entry.id   AF-A0A842P152-F1
#
_cell.length_a   1.000
_cell.length_b   1.000
_cell.length_c   1.000
_cell.angle_alpha   90.00
_cell.angle_beta   90.00
_cell.angle_gamma   90.00
#
_symmetry.space_group_name_H-M   'P 1'
#
loop_
_entity.id
_entity.type
_entity.pdbx_description
1 polymer ?
#
loop_
_entity_poly.entity_id
_entity_poly.type
_entity_poly.pdbx_seq_one_letter_code
_entity_poly.pdbx_strand_id
1 'polypeptide(L)'
;MNKADAGEYVRRCATLAALLEVSAYPKPGNVHRTRDLPDTRYEHFLAGSVALGEAMGRLAVRGYEVEDGVRRWNEIGLGGLILEAVTDSLAWQGGGNVNLGVVLLFAPIAAAAGSTLRRHEELDVGDLRGKLGLRARSTAPGGAALGLEGSRTAPSPAGPGG
;
A
#
# COMPACT_ATOMS: atom_id res chain seq x y z
N MET A 1 15.56 12.50 -11.82
CA MET A 1 15.79 11.20 -11.16
C MET A 1 15.64 10.07 -12.18
N ASN A 2 16.46 9.02 -12.17
CA ASN A 2 16.28 7.89 -13.10
C ASN A 2 15.18 6.93 -12.61
N LYS A 3 14.75 5.99 -13.47
CA LYS A 3 13.64 5.06 -13.19
C LYS A 3 13.86 4.20 -11.94
N ALA A 4 15.07 3.67 -11.76
CA ALA A 4 15.41 2.81 -10.62
C ALA A 4 15.41 3.62 -9.31
N ASP A 5 16.02 4.81 -9.34
CA ASP A 5 16.05 5.73 -8.20
C ASP A 5 14.64 6.15 -7.77
N ALA A 6 13.74 6.42 -8.74
CA ALA A 6 12.35 6.77 -8.44
C ALA A 6 11.59 5.62 -7.77
N GLY A 7 11.82 4.38 -8.23
CA GLY A 7 11.28 3.17 -7.59
C GLY A 7 11.77 3.02 -6.15
N GLU A 8 13.08 3.14 -5.93
CA GLU A 8 13.68 3.00 -4.61
C GLU A 8 13.26 4.13 -3.65
N TYR A 9 13.16 5.36 -4.15
CA TYR A 9 12.69 6.51 -3.38
C TYR A 9 11.27 6.28 -2.87
N VAL A 10 10.33 5.92 -3.78
CA VAL A 10 8.94 5.67 -3.39
C VAL A 10 8.82 4.46 -2.46
N ARG A 11 9.60 3.39 -2.69
CA ARG A 11 9.66 2.24 -1.79
C ARG A 11 10.01 2.66 -0.37
N ARG A 12 11.09 3.40 -0.18
CA ARG A 12 11.53 3.90 1.14
C ARG A 12 10.48 4.79 1.79
N CYS A 13 9.91 5.73 1.04
CA CYS A 13 8.85 6.60 1.54
C CYS A 13 7.62 5.82 1.99
N ALA A 14 7.16 4.84 1.19
CA ALA A 14 6.02 4.00 1.53
C ALA A 14 6.28 3.16 2.78
N THR A 15 7.43 2.47 2.85
CA THR A 15 7.80 1.69 4.04
C THR A 15 7.88 2.57 5.28
N LEU A 16 8.55 3.73 5.21
CA LEU A 16 8.65 4.65 6.35
C LEU A 16 7.28 5.17 6.79
N ALA A 17 6.43 5.56 5.84
CA ALA A 17 5.08 6.04 6.14
C ALA A 17 4.21 4.97 6.83
N ALA A 18 4.27 3.72 6.37
CA ALA A 18 3.56 2.61 7.00
C ALA A 18 4.09 2.31 8.42
N LEU A 19 5.41 2.34 8.62
CA LEU A 19 6.03 2.17 9.93
C LEU A 19 5.62 3.29 10.90
N LEU A 20 5.58 4.54 10.45
CA LEU A 20 5.13 5.67 11.27
C LEU A 20 3.64 5.58 11.63
N GLU A 21 2.80 5.10 10.71
CA GLU A 21 1.35 4.92 10.92
C GLU A 21 1.06 3.91 12.03
N VAL A 22 1.78 2.78 12.07
CA VAL A 22 1.61 1.80 13.15
C VAL A 22 2.29 2.26 14.45
N SER A 23 3.37 3.02 14.36
CA SER A 23 4.10 3.53 15.53
C SER A 23 3.38 4.67 16.25
N ALA A 24 2.34 5.24 15.66
CA ALA A 24 1.57 6.33 16.25
C ALA A 24 0.95 5.90 17.60
N TYR A 25 1.07 6.78 18.60
CA TYR A 25 0.55 6.54 19.94
C TYR A 25 -0.08 7.80 20.55
N PRO A 26 -1.23 7.69 21.25
CA PRO A 26 -2.08 6.51 21.34
C PRO A 26 -2.86 6.26 20.04
N LYS A 27 -3.15 4.99 19.72
CA LYS A 27 -3.98 4.60 18.56
C LYS A 27 -5.28 3.96 19.05
N PRO A 28 -6.37 4.74 19.21
CA PRO A 28 -7.61 4.24 19.81
C PRO A 28 -8.16 3.03 19.06
N GLY A 29 -8.48 1.95 19.79
CA GLY A 29 -9.17 0.78 19.26
C GLY A 29 -8.36 -0.14 18.34
N ASN A 30 -7.09 0.15 18.08
CA ASN A 30 -6.23 -0.63 17.19
C ASN A 30 -5.01 -1.21 17.93
N VAL A 31 -4.33 -2.16 17.28
CA VAL A 31 -3.01 -2.62 17.70
C VAL A 31 -2.03 -1.45 17.67
N HIS A 32 -1.26 -1.31 18.74
CA HIS A 32 -0.14 -0.37 18.83
C HIS A 32 0.90 -0.91 19.80
N ARG A 33 2.01 -0.19 19.97
CA ARG A 33 3.19 -0.62 20.75
C ARG A 33 2.93 -1.19 22.16
N THR A 34 1.80 -0.88 22.79
CA THR A 34 1.47 -1.31 24.16
C THR A 34 0.14 -2.06 24.25
N ARG A 35 -0.46 -2.42 23.11
CA ARG A 35 -1.73 -3.12 23.04
C ARG A 35 -1.77 -4.02 21.81
N ASP A 36 -1.70 -5.32 22.05
CA ASP A 36 -1.90 -6.36 21.04
C ASP A 36 -3.38 -6.80 20.98
N LEU A 37 -3.74 -7.48 19.90
CA LEU A 37 -4.93 -8.33 19.78
C LEU A 37 -4.51 -9.81 19.88
N PRO A 38 -5.43 -10.76 20.15
CA PRO A 38 -5.09 -12.18 20.39
C PRO A 38 -4.16 -12.79 19.33
N ASP A 39 -4.42 -12.52 18.05
CA ASP A 39 -3.66 -13.06 16.93
C ASP A 39 -2.80 -12.01 16.21
N THR A 40 -2.87 -10.73 16.61
CA THR A 40 -2.25 -9.63 15.88
C THR A 40 -1.46 -8.72 16.82
N ARG A 41 -0.15 -8.65 16.58
CA ARG A 41 0.80 -7.85 17.37
C ARG A 41 1.37 -6.70 16.57
N TYR A 42 1.93 -5.73 17.28
CA TYR A 42 2.62 -4.59 16.68
C TYR A 42 3.72 -5.01 15.69
N GLU A 43 4.47 -6.06 16.00
CA GLU A 43 5.56 -6.57 15.16
C GLU A 43 5.06 -7.13 13.82
N HIS A 44 3.84 -7.65 13.77
CA HIS A 44 3.21 -8.07 12.51
C HIS A 44 3.02 -6.87 11.59
N PHE A 45 2.55 -5.73 12.10
CA PHE A 45 2.46 -4.52 11.31
C PHE A 45 3.84 -4.00 10.85
N LEU A 46 4.88 -4.11 11.69
CA LEU A 46 6.24 -3.72 11.29
C LEU A 46 6.76 -4.58 10.13
N ALA A 47 6.68 -5.90 10.27
CA ALA A 47 7.13 -6.83 9.23
C ALA A 47 6.34 -6.65 7.92
N GLY A 48 5.02 -6.53 8.03
CA GLY A 48 4.16 -6.30 6.87
C GLY A 48 4.38 -4.93 6.20
N SER A 49 4.75 -3.90 6.96
CA SER A 49 5.12 -2.57 6.43
C SER A 49 6.42 -2.58 5.60
N VAL A 50 7.37 -3.46 5.96
CA VAL A 50 8.58 -3.68 5.17
C VAL A 50 8.24 -4.44 3.90
N ALA A 51 7.46 -5.52 4.00
CA ALA A 51 7.09 -6.37 2.88
C ALA A 51 6.34 -5.61 1.76
N LEU A 52 5.37 -4.76 2.12
CA LEU A 52 4.59 -4.02 1.12
C LEU A 52 5.43 -3.03 0.28
N GLY A 53 6.60 -2.62 0.77
CA GLY A 53 7.44 -1.62 0.12
C GLY A 53 7.82 -2.01 -1.30
N GLU A 54 8.19 -3.26 -1.52
CA GLU A 54 8.63 -3.78 -2.83
C GLU A 54 7.57 -3.55 -3.92
N ALA A 55 6.30 -3.87 -3.62
CA ALA A 55 5.20 -3.62 -4.54
C ALA A 55 5.00 -2.13 -4.84
N MET A 56 5.17 -1.26 -3.83
CA MET A 56 5.08 0.19 -4.01
C MET A 56 6.21 0.73 -4.91
N GLY A 57 7.44 0.23 -4.74
CA GLY A 57 8.55 0.57 -5.62
C GLY A 57 8.30 0.15 -7.08
N ARG A 58 7.78 -1.07 -7.30
CA ARG A 58 7.39 -1.52 -8.65
C ARG A 58 6.26 -0.70 -9.24
N LEU A 59 5.27 -0.30 -8.44
CA LEU A 59 4.20 0.60 -8.90
C LEU A 59 4.75 1.95 -9.33
N ALA A 60 5.70 2.51 -8.59
CA ALA A 60 6.37 3.75 -8.96
C ALA A 60 7.16 3.61 -10.27
N VAL A 61 7.92 2.52 -10.45
CA VAL A 61 8.61 2.23 -11.72
C VAL A 61 7.62 2.17 -12.88
N ARG A 62 6.48 1.49 -12.70
CA ARG A 62 5.44 1.43 -13.75
C ARG A 62 4.79 2.78 -14.00
N GLY A 63 4.57 3.60 -12.96
CA GLY A 63 4.11 4.97 -13.11
C GLY A 63 5.08 5.86 -13.88
N TYR A 64 6.38 5.73 -13.59
CA TYR A 64 7.45 6.41 -14.31
C TYR A 64 7.43 6.05 -15.80
N GLU A 65 7.31 4.75 -16.13
CA GLU A 65 7.20 4.26 -17.51
C GLU A 65 5.99 4.83 -18.25
N VAL A 66 4.93 5.20 -17.53
CA VAL A 66 3.77 5.79 -18.15
C VAL A 66 4.01 7.24 -18.57
N GLU A 67 4.68 8.03 -17.73
CA GLU A 67 5.06 9.39 -18.13
C GLU A 67 6.13 9.36 -19.25
N ASP A 68 6.97 8.33 -19.29
CA ASP A 68 7.97 8.12 -20.35
C ASP A 68 7.37 7.53 -21.65
N GLY A 69 6.05 7.26 -21.68
CA GLY A 69 5.35 6.73 -22.85
C GLY A 69 5.61 5.25 -23.16
N VAL A 70 6.37 4.54 -22.32
CA VAL A 70 6.71 3.12 -22.47
C VAL A 70 5.53 2.21 -22.08
N ARG A 71 4.67 2.69 -21.17
CA ARG A 71 3.52 1.94 -20.64
C ARG A 71 2.27 2.82 -20.67
N ARG A 72 1.08 2.21 -20.79
CA ARG A 72 -0.19 2.93 -20.54
C ARG A 72 -0.67 2.72 -19.12
N TRP A 73 -1.42 3.69 -18.60
CA TRP A 73 -1.92 3.61 -17.24
C TRP A 73 -2.79 2.38 -16.93
N ASN A 74 -3.58 1.90 -17.90
CA ASN A 74 -4.37 0.67 -17.75
C ASN A 74 -3.52 -0.62 -17.70
N GLU A 75 -2.23 -0.52 -18.01
CA GLU A 75 -1.26 -1.63 -18.00
C GLU A 75 -0.34 -1.59 -16.77
N ILE A 76 -0.57 -0.67 -15.82
CA ILE A 76 0.19 -0.63 -14.56
C ILE A 76 -0.02 -1.91 -13.74
N GLY A 77 -1.16 -2.60 -13.90
CA GLY A 77 -1.45 -3.82 -13.15
C GLY A 77 -1.61 -3.56 -11.65
N LEU A 78 -2.32 -2.48 -11.30
CA LEU A 78 -2.52 -2.01 -9.91
C LEU A 78 -3.06 -3.13 -9.01
N GLY A 79 -4.13 -3.81 -9.44
CA GLY A 79 -4.75 -4.89 -8.66
C GLY A 79 -3.82 -6.07 -8.41
N GLY A 80 -2.97 -6.43 -9.40
CA GLY A 80 -1.99 -7.50 -9.25
C GLY A 80 -0.91 -7.16 -8.22
N LEU A 81 -0.39 -5.93 -8.23
CA LEU A 81 0.62 -5.49 -7.25
C LEU A 81 0.03 -5.25 -5.86
N ILE A 82 -1.26 -4.89 -5.75
CA ILE A 82 -1.98 -4.87 -4.47
C ILE A 82 -2.09 -6.28 -3.89
N LEU A 83 -2.51 -7.25 -4.69
CA LEU A 83 -2.62 -8.64 -4.26
C LEU A 83 -1.26 -9.20 -3.84
N GLU A 84 -0.21 -8.91 -4.62
CA GLU A 84 1.16 -9.29 -4.28
C GLU A 84 1.62 -8.67 -2.96
N ALA A 85 1.41 -7.36 -2.75
CA ALA A 85 1.77 -6.70 -1.49
C ALA A 85 1.06 -7.30 -0.26
N VAL A 86 -0.23 -7.66 -0.39
CA VAL A 86 -0.99 -8.30 0.69
C VAL A 86 -0.47 -9.72 0.94
N THR A 87 -0.19 -10.47 -0.12
CA THR A 87 0.33 -11.85 -0.02
C THR A 87 1.72 -11.86 0.61
N ASP A 88 2.60 -10.95 0.19
CA ASP A 88 3.95 -10.80 0.75
C ASP A 88 3.89 -10.39 2.22
N SER A 89 3.01 -9.44 2.58
CA SER A 89 2.79 -9.10 3.99
C SER A 89 2.36 -10.33 4.80
N LEU A 90 1.38 -11.11 4.33
CA LEU A 90 0.96 -12.35 5.01
C LEU A 90 2.05 -13.44 5.06
N ALA A 91 2.99 -13.46 4.11
CA ALA A 91 4.11 -14.39 4.13
C ALA A 91 5.19 -13.98 5.14
N TRP A 92 5.38 -12.67 5.33
CA TRP A 92 6.36 -12.11 6.28
C TRP A 92 5.85 -12.10 7.72
N GLN A 93 4.53 -12.14 7.94
CA GLN A 93 3.92 -12.19 9.26
C GLN A 93 2.65 -13.04 9.29
N GLY A 94 2.44 -13.80 10.37
CA GLY A 94 1.30 -14.70 10.53
C GLY A 94 0.08 -14.10 11.26
N GLY A 95 0.05 -12.78 11.46
CA GLY A 95 -0.94 -12.05 12.24
C GLY A 95 -2.21 -11.61 11.53
N GLY A 96 -2.48 -12.21 10.36
CA GLY A 96 -3.62 -11.87 9.53
C GLY A 96 -3.44 -10.58 8.72
N ASN A 97 -4.55 -9.97 8.31
CA ASN A 97 -4.54 -8.88 7.35
C ASN A 97 -4.32 -7.51 8.01
N VAL A 98 -3.06 -7.19 8.29
CA VAL A 98 -2.68 -5.98 9.04
C VAL A 98 -2.47 -4.74 8.16
N ASN A 99 -2.19 -4.89 6.87
CA ASN A 99 -1.83 -3.77 5.99
C ASN A 99 -2.76 -3.51 4.80
N LEU A 100 -3.86 -4.25 4.60
CA LEU A 100 -4.70 -4.06 3.40
C LEU A 100 -5.14 -2.61 3.19
N GLY A 101 -5.61 -1.93 4.24
CA GLY A 101 -6.02 -0.53 4.14
C GLY A 101 -4.87 0.39 3.68
N VAL A 102 -3.67 0.18 4.22
CA VAL A 102 -2.46 0.92 3.85
C VAL A 102 -2.07 0.62 2.40
N VAL A 103 -2.09 -0.65 1.98
CA VAL A 103 -1.76 -1.07 0.61
C VAL A 103 -2.73 -0.45 -0.40
N LEU A 104 -4.05 -0.49 -0.12
CA LEU A 104 -5.07 0.09 -1.00
C LEU A 104 -4.90 1.60 -1.17
N LEU A 105 -4.46 2.29 -0.10
CA LEU A 105 -4.17 3.72 -0.15
C LEU A 105 -2.85 4.01 -0.89
N PHE A 106 -1.79 3.27 -0.57
CA PHE A 106 -0.45 3.56 -1.07
C PHE A 106 -0.26 3.16 -2.52
N ALA A 107 -0.87 2.08 -2.99
CA ALA A 107 -0.70 1.59 -4.35
C ALA A 107 -0.98 2.66 -5.44
N PRO A 108 -2.15 3.34 -5.47
CA PRO A 108 -2.40 4.39 -6.45
C PRO A 108 -1.48 5.61 -6.26
N ILE A 109 -1.09 5.93 -5.02
CA ILE A 109 -0.16 7.02 -4.70
C ILE A 109 1.24 6.71 -5.25
N ALA A 110 1.73 5.49 -5.08
CA ALA A 110 3.04 5.07 -5.54
C ALA A 110 3.16 5.16 -7.06
N ALA A 111 2.15 4.69 -7.79
CA ALA A 111 2.09 4.83 -9.24
C ALA A 111 2.04 6.31 -9.68
N ALA A 112 1.23 7.14 -9.03
CA ALA A 112 1.16 8.57 -9.32
C ALA A 112 2.49 9.29 -9.01
N ALA A 113 3.16 8.92 -7.91
CA ALA A 113 4.44 9.48 -7.51
C ALA A 113 5.53 9.17 -8.53
N GLY A 114 5.64 7.93 -9.00
CA GLY A 114 6.60 7.56 -10.03
C GLY A 114 6.41 8.35 -11.35
N SER A 115 5.16 8.54 -11.77
CA SER A 115 4.83 9.38 -12.93
C SER A 115 5.20 10.85 -12.69
N THR A 116 5.01 11.38 -11.48
CA THR A 116 5.35 12.76 -11.11
C THR A 116 6.86 12.98 -11.08
N LEU A 117 7.61 12.06 -10.47
CA LEU A 117 9.07 12.07 -10.38
C LEU A 117 9.78 11.90 -11.74
N ARG A 118 9.10 11.36 -12.76
CA ARG A 118 9.61 11.39 -14.14
C ARG A 118 9.55 12.78 -14.74
N ARG A 119 8.48 13.52 -14.45
CA ARG A 119 8.17 14.82 -15.04
C ARG A 119 8.96 15.95 -14.39
N HIS A 120 9.24 15.81 -13.10
CA HIS A 120 9.88 16.81 -12.26
C HIS A 120 11.12 16.23 -11.58
N GLU A 121 12.11 17.06 -11.27
CA GLU A 121 13.27 16.63 -10.46
C GLU A 121 12.87 16.32 -9.01
N GLU A 122 11.82 16.96 -8.52
CA GLU A 122 11.23 16.79 -7.19
C GLU A 122 9.73 16.44 -7.26
N LEU A 123 9.17 15.95 -6.16
CA LEU A 123 7.75 15.57 -6.07
C LEU A 123 6.86 16.82 -5.99
N ASP A 124 6.17 17.15 -7.08
CA ASP A 124 5.13 18.17 -7.09
C ASP A 124 3.80 17.60 -6.54
N VAL A 125 3.31 18.16 -5.43
CA VAL A 125 2.09 17.68 -4.76
C VAL A 125 0.83 17.97 -5.60
N GLY A 126 0.85 19.04 -6.40
CA GLY A 126 -0.25 19.40 -7.29
C GLY A 126 -0.43 18.38 -8.41
N ASP A 127 0.66 18.04 -9.11
CA ASP A 127 0.69 17.03 -10.16
C ASP A 127 0.35 15.64 -9.60
N LEU A 128 0.92 15.27 -8.45
CA LEU A 128 0.58 14.02 -7.76
C LEU A 128 -0.93 13.92 -7.50
N ARG A 129 -1.54 14.97 -6.96
CA ARG A 129 -2.98 15.03 -6.70
C ARG A 129 -3.79 14.97 -8.00
N GLY A 130 -3.35 15.66 -9.04
CA GLY A 130 -3.98 15.60 -10.37
C GLY A 130 -3.99 14.18 -10.95
N LYS A 131 -2.84 13.49 -10.86
CA LYS A 131 -2.67 12.10 -11.33
C LYS A 131 -3.52 11.09 -10.54
N LEU A 132 -3.72 11.31 -9.25
CA LEU A 132 -4.65 10.54 -8.40
C LEU A 132 -6.12 10.80 -8.76
N GLY A 133 -6.51 12.07 -8.89
CA GLY A 133 -7.89 12.51 -9.11
C GLY A 133 -8.48 12.08 -10.46
N LEU A 134 -7.64 11.77 -11.44
CA LEU A 134 -8.07 11.22 -12.74
C LEU A 134 -8.56 9.76 -12.64
N ARG A 135 -8.31 9.04 -11.54
CA ARG A 135 -8.24 7.56 -11.58
C ARG A 135 -8.99 6.79 -10.51
N ALA A 136 -9.48 7.45 -9.46
CA ALA A 136 -10.50 6.85 -8.59
C ALA A 136 -11.78 6.45 -9.37
N ARG A 137 -11.95 6.98 -10.61
CA ARG A 137 -13.06 6.65 -11.53
C ARG A 137 -12.78 5.45 -12.46
N SER A 138 -11.54 4.96 -12.58
CA SER A 138 -11.17 3.88 -13.51
C SER A 138 -10.87 2.53 -12.84
N THR A 139 -10.82 2.48 -11.51
CA THR A 139 -10.78 1.22 -10.76
C THR A 139 -12.19 0.62 -10.72
N ALA A 140 -12.43 -0.36 -11.60
CA ALA A 140 -13.67 -1.11 -11.65
C ALA A 140 -14.00 -1.79 -10.29
N PRO A 141 -15.27 -2.16 -10.02
CA PRO A 141 -15.75 -2.64 -8.72
C PRO A 141 -15.08 -3.92 -8.19
N GLY A 142 -14.25 -4.60 -8.99
CA GLY A 142 -13.57 -5.84 -8.60
C GLY A 142 -12.55 -5.69 -7.45
N GLY A 143 -12.07 -4.48 -7.17
CA GLY A 143 -11.22 -4.21 -6.00
C GLY A 143 -11.96 -4.26 -4.67
N ALA A 144 -13.27 -3.99 -4.66
CA ALA A 144 -14.10 -4.07 -3.46
C ALA A 144 -14.37 -5.53 -3.03
N ALA A 145 -14.36 -6.48 -3.97
CA ALA A 145 -14.53 -7.90 -3.68
C ALA A 145 -13.35 -8.49 -2.88
N LEU A 146 -12.11 -8.04 -3.14
CA LEU A 146 -10.92 -8.44 -2.37
C LEU A 146 -10.97 -7.95 -0.92
N GLY A 147 -11.59 -6.78 -0.66
CA GLY A 147 -11.80 -6.28 0.70
C GLY A 147 -12.77 -7.14 1.51
N LEU A 148 -13.76 -7.76 0.84
CA LEU A 148 -14.72 -8.67 1.47
C LEU A 148 -14.17 -10.09 1.64
N GLU A 149 -13.44 -10.62 0.66
CA GLU A 149 -12.84 -11.96 0.77
C GLU A 149 -11.71 -12.02 1.82
N GLY A 150 -10.88 -10.96 1.91
CA GLY A 150 -9.89 -10.85 2.98
C GLY A 150 -10.47 -10.63 4.38
N SER A 151 -11.73 -10.18 4.48
CA SER A 151 -12.47 -10.10 5.75
C SER A 151 -13.16 -11.42 6.14
N ARG A 152 -13.44 -12.30 5.18
CA ARG A 152 -14.08 -13.61 5.40
C ARG A 152 -13.08 -14.69 5.83
N THR A 153 -11.80 -14.51 5.55
CA THR A 153 -10.72 -15.40 6.02
C THR A 153 -10.20 -15.02 7.42
N ALA A 154 -10.68 -13.92 8.00
CA ALA A 154 -10.47 -13.59 9.40
C ALA A 154 -11.55 -14.27 10.27
N PRO A 155 -11.20 -15.00 11.34
CA PRO A 155 -12.19 -15.51 12.27
C PRO A 155 -12.98 -14.33 12.87
N SER A 156 -14.31 -14.42 12.86
CA SER A 156 -15.19 -13.45 13.52
C SER A 156 -14.79 -13.33 14.99
N PRO A 157 -14.70 -12.11 15.56
CA PRO A 157 -14.58 -11.98 17.00
C PRO A 157 -15.84 -12.60 17.61
N ALA A 158 -15.67 -13.68 18.36
CA ALA A 158 -16.72 -14.21 19.21
C ALA A 158 -17.16 -13.05 20.12
N GLY A 159 -18.46 -12.72 20.07
CA GLY A 159 -19.06 -11.72 20.94
C GLY A 159 -18.84 -12.09 22.42
N PRO A 160 -18.98 -11.12 23.33
CA PRO A 160 -18.81 -11.37 24.75
C PRO A 160 -20.02 -12.19 25.26
N GLY A 161 -19.92 -13.51 25.23
CA GLY A 161 -20.59 -14.41 26.17
C GLY A 161 -19.51 -14.95 27.11
N GLY A 162 -19.71 -15.12 28.41
CA GLY A 162 -20.88 -15.22 29.25
C GLY A 162 -20.41 -15.93 30.51
#